data_AF-A0A135LGN0-F1
#
_entry.id   AF-A0A135LGN0-F1
#
_cell.length_a   1.000
_cell.length_b   1.000
_cell.length_c   1.000
_cell.angle_alpha   90.00
_cell.angle_beta   90.00
_cell.angle_gamma   90.00
#
_symmetry.space_group_name_H-M   'P 1'
#
loop_
_entity.id
_entity.type
_entity.pdbx_description
1 polymer ?
#
loop_
_entity_poly.entity_id
_entity_poly.type
_entity_poly.pdbx_seq_one_letter_code
_entity_poly.pdbx_strand_id
1 'polypeptide(L)'
;MKGAPSVRAPLKAAAQTTRLVSGTSNSRSSVASVSAANVWPQAKASPAQPRKALAAPLSKLPLSSVLRSLLVLSVSSSSLLLKPCIYTLSLLAHPRNAFWDVSKNPLLNMLVKHTIYKQFNAGENKVEVQNSINQIKQLGCRGVLLGYAREVLVGENSDAPYDEKAALAEIQMWMDGTLQTVDMAQPGDFVALKFTGMGNDALRLLQSQTMPTETMDNSILKVCDLAISRGVRLLVDAEEQAVQPGIEAWIMKYQKYCNSQTPGRAIFYGTYQAYLRSTPATLARHLETARAEGYTLGVKLVRGAYMKTEPRHLIWAEKEETDKCYDEIVEALLTRKYNSMLKAPSQDTPTELPPLNVIIATHSRESVRKAHALRMEQATRGEDYGVDVSYAQLQGMADEVSCELLQGFESAENSVGATPMDAPNVFKLLTWGSVQECMGFLLRRAVENTEAVGRTKDSQIAMFAELKRRCGNVFRSSK
;
A
#
# COMPACT_ATOMS: atom_id res chain seq x y z
N MET A 1 34.37 -51.01 45.74
CA MET A 1 34.74 -52.30 45.10
C MET A 1 33.84 -52.51 43.90
N LYS A 2 34.38 -52.86 42.72
CA LYS A 2 33.65 -53.22 41.48
C LYS A 2 32.73 -52.10 40.92
N GLY A 3 32.58 -51.90 39.61
CA GLY A 3 33.27 -52.46 38.45
C GLY A 3 32.64 -51.91 37.15
N ALA A 4 33.42 -51.77 36.07
CA ALA A 4 32.89 -51.46 34.74
C ALA A 4 32.31 -52.75 34.07
N PRO A 5 31.57 -52.67 32.95
CA PRO A 5 32.20 -52.38 31.65
C PRO A 5 31.38 -51.51 30.67
N SER A 6 31.99 -51.21 29.53
CA SER A 6 31.39 -50.62 28.31
C SER A 6 31.08 -51.71 27.28
N VAL A 7 30.34 -51.38 26.19
CA VAL A 7 30.64 -51.71 24.75
C VAL A 7 29.38 -51.98 23.89
N ARG A 8 29.45 -51.50 22.63
CA ARG A 8 28.67 -51.83 21.40
C ARG A 8 27.26 -51.25 21.16
N ALA A 9 27.21 -50.43 20.10
CA ALA A 9 26.18 -50.43 19.05
C ALA A 9 26.72 -51.23 17.82
N PRO A 10 26.07 -51.32 16.63
CA PRO A 10 24.71 -50.88 16.24
C PRO A 10 23.88 -51.98 15.53
N LEU A 11 22.64 -51.67 15.11
CA LEU A 11 21.94 -52.37 14.01
C LEU A 11 20.82 -51.50 13.40
N LYS A 12 20.32 -51.86 12.20
CA LYS A 12 19.38 -51.05 11.37
C LYS A 12 17.99 -51.71 11.26
N ALA A 13 16.92 -50.92 11.40
CA ALA A 13 15.59 -51.10 10.79
C ALA A 13 14.67 -49.93 11.20
N ALA A 14 13.63 -49.53 10.48
CA ALA A 14 13.35 -49.57 9.03
C ALA A 14 12.26 -48.52 8.73
N ALA A 15 12.26 -47.89 7.56
CA ALA A 15 11.18 -46.98 7.16
C ALA A 15 9.94 -47.76 6.71
N GLN A 16 8.74 -47.34 7.14
CA GLN A 16 7.48 -47.86 6.61
C GLN A 16 6.83 -46.85 5.66
N THR A 17 6.85 -47.19 4.37
CA THR A 17 6.14 -46.47 3.30
C THR A 17 5.09 -47.39 2.69
N THR A 18 3.81 -47.08 2.90
CA THR A 18 2.70 -47.58 2.07
C THR A 18 2.65 -46.74 0.79
N ARG A 19 2.70 -47.26 -0.44
CA ARG A 19 1.92 -48.34 -1.12
C ARG A 19 0.43 -48.00 -1.24
N LEU A 20 -0.27 -48.12 -2.38
CA LEU A 20 0.03 -48.51 -3.79
C LEU A 20 -1.13 -47.89 -4.66
N VAL A 21 -0.90 -47.16 -5.76
CA VAL A 21 -0.71 -47.57 -7.18
C VAL A 21 -1.98 -47.72 -8.06
N SER A 22 -1.93 -47.04 -9.23
CA SER A 22 -2.65 -47.25 -10.52
C SER A 22 -4.19 -47.13 -10.64
N GLY A 23 -4.64 -46.60 -11.78
CA GLY A 23 -6.02 -46.71 -12.27
C GLY A 23 -6.34 -45.73 -13.42
N THR A 24 -6.16 -46.14 -14.68
CA THR A 24 -6.47 -45.33 -15.88
C THR A 24 -7.63 -45.91 -16.68
N SER A 25 -8.56 -45.07 -17.18
CA SER A 25 -9.19 -45.10 -18.53
C SER A 25 -10.61 -44.53 -18.55
N ASN A 26 -11.08 -44.14 -19.74
CA ASN A 26 -12.42 -43.57 -20.00
C ASN A 26 -13.46 -44.67 -20.29
N SER A 27 -14.75 -44.38 -20.04
CA SER A 27 -15.83 -44.61 -21.02
C SER A 27 -17.11 -43.85 -20.63
N ARG A 28 -18.20 -44.00 -21.40
CA ARG A 28 -19.37 -43.10 -21.47
C ARG A 28 -20.62 -43.68 -20.77
N SER A 29 -21.65 -42.81 -20.64
CA SER A 29 -23.09 -43.14 -20.57
C SER A 29 -23.65 -43.59 -19.20
N SER A 30 -24.92 -43.36 -18.83
CA SER A 30 -25.97 -42.40 -19.30
C SER A 30 -27.24 -42.49 -18.39
N VAL A 31 -28.22 -41.59 -18.61
CA VAL A 31 -29.64 -41.63 -18.17
C VAL A 31 -30.02 -41.10 -16.76
N ALA A 32 -30.87 -40.06 -16.76
CA ALA A 32 -31.98 -39.62 -15.85
C ALA A 32 -31.99 -39.96 -14.33
N SER A 33 -32.64 -39.21 -13.43
CA SER A 33 -33.58 -38.05 -13.47
C SER A 33 -33.52 -37.32 -12.08
N VAL A 34 -34.34 -36.35 -11.62
CA VAL A 34 -35.66 -35.75 -11.97
C VAL A 34 -35.61 -34.21 -11.75
N SER A 35 -36.58 -33.47 -12.29
CA SER A 35 -36.74 -32.00 -12.22
C SER A 35 -37.10 -31.41 -10.85
N ALA A 36 -36.64 -30.17 -10.61
CA ALA A 36 -37.47 -29.06 -10.10
C ALA A 36 -36.86 -27.73 -10.61
N ALA A 37 -37.69 -26.75 -10.95
CA ALA A 37 -37.24 -25.50 -11.56
C ALA A 37 -37.90 -24.27 -10.93
N ASN A 38 -37.21 -23.13 -10.98
CA ASN A 38 -37.82 -21.81 -11.05
C ASN A 38 -36.90 -20.88 -11.84
N VAL A 39 -37.47 -20.02 -12.68
CA VAL A 39 -36.76 -19.34 -13.78
C VAL A 39 -36.90 -17.82 -13.66
N TRP A 40 -35.77 -17.11 -13.76
CA TRP A 40 -35.73 -15.66 -13.85
C TRP A 40 -36.16 -15.20 -15.25
N PRO A 41 -37.10 -14.24 -15.41
CA PRO A 41 -37.59 -13.83 -16.72
C PRO A 41 -36.54 -13.06 -17.54
N GLN A 42 -36.32 -13.48 -18.78
CA GLN A 42 -35.49 -12.75 -19.74
C GLN A 42 -36.27 -11.58 -20.36
N ALA A 43 -35.77 -10.36 -20.22
CA ALA A 43 -36.29 -9.20 -20.93
C ALA A 43 -35.85 -9.20 -22.41
N LYS A 44 -36.76 -8.82 -23.32
CA LYS A 44 -36.46 -8.70 -24.75
C LYS A 44 -35.63 -7.44 -25.02
N ALA A 45 -34.59 -7.56 -25.84
CA ALA A 45 -33.73 -6.45 -26.22
C ALA A 45 -34.35 -5.57 -27.32
N SER A 46 -34.39 -4.26 -27.10
CA SER A 46 -34.69 -3.25 -28.11
C SER A 46 -33.44 -2.88 -28.93
N PRO A 47 -33.58 -2.26 -30.13
CA PRO A 47 -32.44 -1.86 -30.95
C PRO A 47 -31.48 -0.92 -30.21
N ALA A 48 -30.19 -1.19 -30.31
CA ALA A 48 -29.17 -0.40 -29.62
C ALA A 48 -29.04 1.01 -30.23
N GLN A 49 -29.30 2.04 -29.41
CA GLN A 49 -28.86 3.40 -29.72
C GLN A 49 -27.32 3.45 -29.82
N PRO A 50 -26.74 4.40 -30.58
CA PRO A 50 -25.30 4.51 -30.73
C PRO A 50 -24.63 4.67 -29.37
N ARG A 51 -23.79 3.67 -29.00
CA ARG A 51 -22.98 3.70 -27.78
C ARG A 51 -22.22 5.02 -27.73
N LYS A 52 -22.45 5.82 -26.67
CA LYS A 52 -21.47 6.83 -26.24
C LYS A 52 -20.11 6.12 -26.16
N ALA A 53 -19.05 6.77 -26.64
CA ALA A 53 -17.73 6.17 -26.65
C ALA A 53 -17.36 5.71 -25.23
N LEU A 54 -16.91 4.46 -25.09
CA LEU A 54 -16.35 3.93 -23.84
C LEU A 54 -15.38 4.96 -23.28
N ALA A 55 -15.47 5.24 -21.98
CA ALA A 55 -14.55 6.18 -21.39
C ALA A 55 -13.12 5.62 -21.50
N ALA A 56 -12.16 6.52 -21.52
CA ALA A 56 -10.75 6.16 -21.53
C ALA A 56 -10.16 6.67 -20.23
N PRO A 57 -10.07 5.85 -19.16
CA PRO A 57 -9.46 6.23 -17.89
C PRO A 57 -8.13 6.96 -18.08
N LEU A 58 -7.23 6.34 -18.85
CA LEU A 58 -5.89 6.86 -19.13
C LEU A 58 -5.85 8.10 -20.04
N SER A 59 -6.99 8.57 -20.59
CA SER A 59 -7.02 9.81 -21.40
C SER A 59 -6.70 11.06 -20.59
N LYS A 60 -6.93 11.04 -19.27
CA LYS A 60 -6.51 12.12 -18.35
C LYS A 60 -4.99 12.30 -18.28
N LEU A 61 -4.19 11.28 -18.58
CA LEU A 61 -2.74 11.34 -18.43
C LEU A 61 -2.04 12.10 -19.58
N PRO A 62 -1.01 12.93 -19.29
CA PRO A 62 -0.15 13.50 -20.32
C PRO A 62 0.51 12.43 -21.18
N LEU A 63 0.70 12.69 -22.49
CA LEU A 63 1.32 11.72 -23.41
C LEU A 63 2.73 11.30 -22.97
N SER A 64 3.50 12.24 -22.42
CA SER A 64 4.83 11.99 -21.84
C SER A 64 4.81 11.04 -20.63
N SER A 65 3.69 10.95 -19.91
CA SER A 65 3.51 9.97 -18.84
C SER A 65 3.02 8.62 -19.37
N VAL A 66 2.11 8.59 -20.35
CA VAL A 66 1.72 7.31 -21.02
C VAL A 66 2.94 6.62 -21.64
N LEU A 67 3.82 7.38 -22.31
CA LEU A 67 5.05 6.85 -22.91
C LEU A 67 6.06 6.37 -21.86
N ARG A 68 6.23 7.10 -20.74
CA ARG A 68 7.15 6.70 -19.64
C ARG A 68 6.63 5.47 -18.90
N SER A 69 5.34 5.44 -18.57
CA SER A 69 4.69 4.25 -18.00
C SER A 69 4.84 3.05 -18.94
N LEU A 70 4.58 3.20 -20.25
CA LEU A 70 4.73 2.11 -21.21
C LEU A 70 6.18 1.60 -21.28
N LEU A 71 7.20 2.48 -21.25
CA LEU A 71 8.61 2.09 -21.21
C LEU A 71 8.95 1.30 -19.94
N VAL A 72 8.63 1.85 -18.76
CA VAL A 72 8.94 1.24 -17.45
C VAL A 72 8.19 -0.09 -17.28
N LEU A 73 6.92 -0.16 -17.68
CA LEU A 73 6.12 -1.38 -17.66
C LEU A 73 6.65 -2.43 -18.65
N SER A 74 7.19 -2.04 -19.81
CA SER A 74 7.77 -2.99 -20.79
C SER A 74 9.11 -3.58 -20.34
N VAL A 75 9.90 -2.84 -19.55
CA VAL A 75 11.05 -3.42 -18.83
C VAL A 75 10.56 -4.33 -17.69
N SER A 76 9.52 -3.89 -16.96
CA SER A 76 9.03 -4.59 -15.76
C SER A 76 8.22 -5.86 -16.03
N SER A 77 7.56 -5.98 -17.19
CA SER A 77 6.83 -7.20 -17.59
C SER A 77 7.72 -8.23 -18.31
N SER A 78 8.95 -7.85 -18.68
CA SER A 78 9.90 -8.71 -19.39
C SER A 78 10.82 -9.45 -18.43
N SER A 79 10.65 -10.77 -18.33
CA SER A 79 11.50 -11.65 -17.50
C SER A 79 12.98 -11.62 -17.90
N LEU A 80 13.30 -11.20 -19.13
CA LEU A 80 14.67 -11.03 -19.63
C LEU A 80 15.30 -9.69 -19.21
N LEU A 81 14.50 -8.61 -19.12
CA LEU A 81 15.01 -7.25 -18.80
C LEU A 81 14.92 -6.92 -17.32
N LEU A 82 13.93 -7.46 -16.60
CA LEU A 82 13.69 -7.16 -15.18
C LEU A 82 14.84 -7.61 -14.27
N LYS A 83 15.44 -8.78 -14.52
CA LYS A 83 16.58 -9.27 -13.72
C LYS A 83 17.83 -8.37 -13.86
N PRO A 84 18.30 -8.03 -15.08
CA PRO A 84 19.31 -6.98 -15.25
C PRO A 84 18.93 -5.64 -14.64
N CYS A 85 17.67 -5.21 -14.76
CA CYS A 85 17.20 -3.94 -14.19
C CYS A 85 17.35 -3.90 -12.67
N ILE A 86 16.89 -4.94 -11.95
CA ILE A 86 17.02 -5.06 -10.49
C ILE A 86 18.50 -5.12 -10.06
N TYR A 87 19.34 -5.85 -10.79
CA TYR A 87 20.79 -5.89 -10.53
C TYR A 87 21.43 -4.51 -10.66
N THR A 88 21.14 -3.78 -11.74
CA THR A 88 21.61 -2.39 -11.93
C THR A 88 21.10 -1.47 -10.83
N LEU A 89 19.82 -1.52 -10.48
CA LEU A 89 19.26 -0.70 -9.38
C LEU A 89 19.91 -1.02 -8.03
N SER A 90 20.31 -2.27 -7.79
CA SER A 90 21.04 -2.67 -6.58
C SER A 90 22.46 -2.07 -6.52
N LEU A 91 23.17 -2.04 -7.66
CA LEU A 91 24.48 -1.37 -7.78
C LEU A 91 24.39 0.16 -7.60
N LEU A 92 23.31 0.78 -8.07
CA LEU A 92 23.06 2.22 -7.93
C LEU A 92 22.61 2.60 -6.50
N ALA A 93 21.92 1.68 -5.80
CA ALA A 93 21.55 1.86 -4.40
C ALA A 93 22.76 1.70 -3.45
N HIS A 94 23.70 0.81 -3.76
CA HIS A 94 24.89 0.54 -2.95
C HIS A 94 26.19 0.75 -3.76
N PRO A 95 26.49 2.00 -4.16
CA PRO A 95 27.54 2.29 -5.13
C PRO A 95 28.95 2.07 -4.55
N ARG A 96 29.63 1.01 -5.02
CA ARG A 96 30.99 0.67 -4.60
C ARG A 96 32.08 1.62 -5.11
N ASN A 97 31.76 2.54 -6.02
CA ASN A 97 32.69 3.54 -6.54
C ASN A 97 31.93 4.77 -7.08
N ALA A 98 32.66 5.87 -7.31
CA ALA A 98 32.09 7.14 -7.77
C ALA A 98 31.52 7.12 -9.20
N PHE A 99 31.73 6.05 -9.99
CA PHE A 99 31.16 5.92 -11.34
C PHE A 99 29.69 5.45 -11.29
N TRP A 100 29.36 4.52 -10.39
CA TRP A 100 27.99 4.03 -10.17
C TRP A 100 27.18 4.88 -9.19
N ASP A 101 27.84 5.76 -8.45
CA ASP A 101 27.22 6.70 -7.52
C ASP A 101 26.44 7.80 -8.26
N VAL A 102 25.11 7.83 -8.09
CA VAL A 102 24.24 8.79 -8.78
C VAL A 102 24.29 10.20 -8.18
N SER A 103 24.96 10.40 -7.04
CA SER A 103 25.29 11.74 -6.52
C SER A 103 26.60 12.30 -7.11
N LYS A 104 27.53 11.42 -7.53
CA LYS A 104 28.87 11.80 -8.03
C LYS A 104 29.01 11.79 -9.56
N ASN A 105 28.11 11.13 -10.29
CA ASN A 105 28.14 11.04 -11.76
C ASN A 105 26.95 11.81 -12.40
N PRO A 106 27.15 13.04 -12.92
CA PRO A 106 26.05 13.88 -13.44
C PRO A 106 25.31 13.30 -14.67
N LEU A 107 26.01 12.55 -15.53
CA LEU A 107 25.39 11.93 -16.71
C LEU A 107 24.48 10.77 -16.31
N LEU A 108 24.93 9.96 -15.35
CA LEU A 108 24.14 8.88 -14.77
C LEU A 108 22.97 9.44 -13.95
N ASN A 109 23.19 10.50 -13.18
CA ASN A 109 22.14 11.22 -12.47
C ASN A 109 21.04 11.70 -13.44
N MET A 110 21.41 12.41 -14.51
CA MET A 110 20.47 12.88 -15.54
C MET A 110 19.65 11.72 -16.13
N LEU A 111 20.31 10.61 -16.49
CA LEU A 111 19.65 9.44 -17.07
C LEU A 111 18.63 8.83 -16.08
N VAL A 112 19.01 8.63 -14.81
CA VAL A 112 18.13 8.05 -13.79
C VAL A 112 17.00 9.03 -13.41
N LYS A 113 17.31 10.32 -13.22
CA LYS A 113 16.36 11.39 -12.89
C LYS A 113 15.24 11.49 -13.93
N HIS A 114 15.59 11.51 -15.21
CA HIS A 114 14.63 11.70 -16.30
C HIS A 114 13.89 10.41 -16.74
N THR A 115 14.33 9.22 -16.30
CA THR A 115 13.68 7.94 -16.62
C THR A 115 12.87 7.39 -15.44
N ILE A 116 13.49 6.55 -14.59
CA ILE A 116 12.80 5.77 -13.56
C ILE A 116 12.43 6.62 -12.34
N TYR A 117 13.28 7.55 -11.92
CA TYR A 117 13.00 8.45 -10.79
C TYR A 117 11.72 9.25 -11.04
N LYS A 118 11.62 9.96 -12.18
CA LYS A 118 10.44 10.75 -12.56
C LYS A 118 9.17 9.93 -12.83
N GLN A 119 9.25 8.59 -12.78
CA GLN A 119 8.06 7.73 -12.81
C GLN A 119 7.45 7.53 -11.41
N PHE A 120 8.27 7.46 -10.35
CA PHE A 120 7.82 7.07 -9.01
C PHE A 120 7.99 8.17 -7.94
N ASN A 121 8.84 9.18 -8.19
CA ASN A 121 9.21 10.22 -7.23
C ASN A 121 8.60 11.60 -7.54
N ALA A 122 8.40 12.41 -6.50
CA ALA A 122 7.85 13.77 -6.60
C ALA A 122 8.87 14.83 -7.03
N GLY A 123 10.16 14.62 -6.74
CA GLY A 123 11.20 15.62 -6.95
C GLY A 123 12.19 15.72 -5.80
N GLU A 124 13.31 16.39 -6.05
CA GLU A 124 14.43 16.50 -5.12
C GLU A 124 14.31 17.70 -4.17
N ASN A 125 13.39 18.62 -4.42
CA ASN A 125 13.23 19.88 -3.68
C ASN A 125 11.77 20.37 -3.67
N LYS A 126 11.47 21.35 -2.80
CA LYS A 126 10.12 21.93 -2.60
C LYS A 126 9.43 22.35 -3.89
N VAL A 127 10.14 22.96 -4.85
CA VAL A 127 9.53 23.43 -6.10
C VAL A 127 9.17 22.26 -7.01
N GLU A 128 10.04 21.26 -7.16
CA GLU A 128 9.70 20.03 -7.90
C GLU A 128 8.52 19.28 -7.26
N VAL A 129 8.58 19.07 -5.94
CA VAL A 129 7.56 18.34 -5.16
C VAL A 129 6.19 19.02 -5.25
N GLN A 130 6.11 20.34 -5.04
CA GLN A 130 4.85 21.07 -5.10
C GLN A 130 4.27 21.11 -6.53
N ASN A 131 5.12 21.16 -7.56
CA ASN A 131 4.68 21.00 -8.94
C ASN A 131 4.10 19.61 -9.21
N SER A 132 4.67 18.55 -8.65
CA SER A 132 4.12 17.20 -8.75
C SER A 132 2.79 17.03 -7.98
N ILE A 133 2.66 17.61 -6.78
CA ILE A 133 1.38 17.64 -6.04
C ILE A 133 0.29 18.32 -6.87
N ASN A 134 0.61 19.48 -7.47
CA ASN A 134 -0.32 20.23 -8.31
C ASN A 134 -0.73 19.44 -9.57
N GLN A 135 0.21 18.76 -10.24
CA GLN A 135 -0.10 17.90 -11.39
C GLN A 135 -1.02 16.73 -11.01
N ILE A 136 -0.83 16.13 -9.84
CA ILE A 136 -1.69 15.04 -9.35
C ILE A 136 -3.11 15.55 -9.02
N LYS A 137 -3.22 16.71 -8.38
CA LYS A 137 -4.53 17.34 -8.12
C LYS A 137 -5.24 17.76 -9.42
N GLN A 138 -4.50 18.18 -10.46
CA GLN A 138 -5.04 18.49 -11.79
C GLN A 138 -5.61 17.26 -12.54
N LEU A 139 -5.22 16.02 -12.21
CA LEU A 139 -5.87 14.81 -12.73
C LEU A 139 -7.25 14.54 -12.08
N GLY A 140 -7.54 15.21 -10.97
CA GLY A 140 -8.72 15.03 -10.13
C GLY A 140 -8.47 14.31 -8.80
N CYS A 141 -7.23 13.90 -8.49
CA CYS A 141 -6.92 13.33 -7.18
C CYS A 141 -7.20 14.36 -6.07
N ARG A 142 -7.78 13.91 -4.94
CA ARG A 142 -8.05 14.75 -3.77
C ARG A 142 -6.78 15.28 -3.11
N GLY A 143 -5.69 14.52 -3.20
CA GLY A 143 -4.37 14.90 -2.71
C GLY A 143 -3.28 13.85 -2.89
N VAL A 144 -2.21 13.97 -2.11
CA VAL A 144 -1.09 13.01 -2.08
C VAL A 144 -0.89 12.37 -0.70
N LEU A 145 -0.18 11.24 -0.68
CA LEU A 145 0.57 10.74 0.47
C LEU A 145 2.06 11.00 0.16
N LEU A 146 2.70 11.93 0.84
CA LEU A 146 4.10 12.33 0.58
C LEU A 146 5.05 11.70 1.60
N GLY A 147 5.92 10.80 1.17
CA GLY A 147 6.97 10.21 2.00
C GLY A 147 8.36 10.77 1.67
N TYR A 148 9.21 10.96 2.67
CA TYR A 148 10.63 11.26 2.45
C TYR A 148 11.40 9.97 2.12
N ALA A 149 12.32 10.03 1.16
CA ALA A 149 13.07 8.87 0.67
C ALA A 149 14.24 8.46 1.55
N ARG A 150 14.84 9.40 2.31
CA ARG A 150 16.06 9.11 3.09
C ARG A 150 15.73 8.18 4.25
N GLU A 151 16.04 6.92 4.02
CA GLU A 151 16.16 5.92 5.07
C GLU A 151 17.60 5.97 5.62
N VAL A 152 17.73 5.99 6.94
CA VAL A 152 19.01 5.67 7.60
C VAL A 152 19.31 4.20 7.31
N LEU A 153 20.57 3.84 7.02
CA LEU A 153 21.00 2.46 6.81
C LEU A 153 21.15 1.74 8.17
N VAL A 154 20.00 1.57 8.81
CA VAL A 154 19.83 0.97 10.14
C VAL A 154 20.32 -0.47 10.12
N GLY A 155 21.17 -0.83 11.09
CA GLY A 155 21.74 -2.17 11.22
C GLY A 155 23.09 -2.40 10.52
N GLU A 156 23.55 -1.53 9.61
CA GLU A 156 24.89 -1.71 8.98
C GLU A 156 26.06 -1.45 9.94
N ASN A 157 25.81 -0.85 11.11
CA ASN A 157 26.81 -0.54 12.14
C ASN A 157 26.34 -0.99 13.56
N SER A 158 25.66 -2.15 13.68
CA SER A 158 25.20 -2.68 14.98
C SER A 158 26.30 -2.85 16.02
N ASP A 159 27.52 -3.09 15.56
CA ASP A 159 28.68 -3.47 16.37
C ASP A 159 29.59 -2.26 16.68
N ALA A 160 29.21 -1.06 16.23
CA ALA A 160 29.93 0.17 16.54
C ALA A 160 29.71 0.59 18.02
N PRO A 161 30.70 1.23 18.68
CA PRO A 161 30.50 1.83 20.00
C PRO A 161 29.35 2.83 20.00
N TYR A 162 28.60 2.89 21.10
CA TYR A 162 27.51 3.84 21.25
C TYR A 162 28.02 5.30 21.24
N ASP A 163 27.53 6.10 20.30
CA ASP A 163 27.75 7.54 20.23
C ASP A 163 26.40 8.27 20.35
N GLU A 164 26.14 8.83 21.53
CA GLU A 164 24.96 9.65 21.83
C GLU A 164 24.83 10.84 20.87
N LYS A 165 25.94 11.44 20.43
CA LYS A 165 25.94 12.57 19.49
C LYS A 165 25.52 12.13 18.10
N ALA A 166 25.88 10.92 17.67
CA ALA A 166 25.41 10.34 16.43
C ALA A 166 23.91 10.02 16.52
N ALA A 167 23.44 9.39 17.60
CA ALA A 167 22.02 9.09 17.81
C ALA A 167 21.15 10.36 17.83
N LEU A 168 21.58 11.42 18.53
CA LEU A 168 20.91 12.72 18.51
C LEU A 168 20.88 13.35 17.10
N ALA A 169 21.94 13.16 16.31
CA ALA A 169 21.97 13.61 14.92
C ALA A 169 21.03 12.80 14.01
N GLU A 170 20.88 11.48 14.21
CA GLU A 170 19.89 10.65 13.49
C GLU A 170 18.44 11.12 13.78
N ILE A 171 18.10 11.38 15.05
CA ILE A 171 16.77 11.88 15.46
C ILE A 171 16.50 13.28 14.89
N GLN A 172 17.48 14.20 14.95
CA GLN A 172 17.37 15.54 14.37
C GLN A 172 17.20 15.47 12.84
N MET A 173 18.00 14.63 12.17
CA MET A 173 17.96 14.41 10.72
C MET A 173 16.62 13.83 10.23
N TRP A 174 15.97 13.00 11.05
CA TRP A 174 14.61 12.52 10.85
C TRP A 174 13.59 13.66 11.00
N MET A 175 13.71 14.44 12.08
CA MET A 175 12.76 15.52 12.40
C MET A 175 12.78 16.58 11.31
N ASP A 176 13.96 17.05 10.88
CA ASP A 176 14.08 18.11 9.86
C ASP A 176 13.51 17.68 8.51
N GLY A 177 13.82 16.46 8.05
CA GLY A 177 13.25 15.91 6.81
C GLY A 177 11.73 15.73 6.89
N THR A 178 11.22 15.37 8.07
CA THR A 178 9.78 15.21 8.31
C THR A 178 9.05 16.56 8.34
N LEU A 179 9.57 17.56 9.08
CA LEU A 179 9.02 18.91 9.13
C LEU A 179 9.06 19.57 7.74
N GLN A 180 10.15 19.37 6.98
CA GLN A 180 10.24 19.80 5.58
C GLN A 180 9.18 19.12 4.70
N THR A 181 8.87 17.85 4.92
CA THR A 181 7.81 17.12 4.19
C THR A 181 6.43 17.71 4.49
N VAL A 182 6.13 18.04 5.76
CA VAL A 182 4.90 18.74 6.16
C VAL A 182 4.84 20.17 5.59
N ASP A 183 5.99 20.84 5.43
CA ASP A 183 6.07 22.15 4.77
C ASP A 183 5.84 22.10 3.24
N MET A 184 6.16 20.99 2.59
CA MET A 184 5.85 20.79 1.17
C MET A 184 4.39 20.40 0.92
N ALA A 185 3.77 19.66 1.85
CA ALA A 185 2.38 19.24 1.80
C ALA A 185 1.38 20.42 1.90
N GLN A 186 0.21 20.27 1.25
CA GLN A 186 -0.90 21.22 1.29
C GLN A 186 -2.03 20.68 2.20
N PRO A 187 -2.97 21.53 2.68
CA PRO A 187 -4.06 21.07 3.55
C PRO A 187 -4.87 19.91 2.94
N GLY A 188 -5.09 18.86 3.74
CA GLY A 188 -5.76 17.63 3.36
C GLY A 188 -4.89 16.55 2.70
N ASP A 189 -3.65 16.87 2.31
CA ASP A 189 -2.63 15.86 1.96
C ASP A 189 -2.19 15.08 3.21
N PHE A 190 -1.55 13.94 2.98
CA PHE A 190 -0.91 13.12 4.01
C PHE A 190 0.62 13.20 3.90
N VAL A 191 1.31 13.06 5.03
CA VAL A 191 2.77 12.84 5.12
C VAL A 191 3.04 11.46 5.74
N ALA A 192 3.94 10.70 5.12
CA ALA A 192 4.34 9.37 5.58
C ALA A 192 5.59 9.43 6.47
N LEU A 193 5.49 8.80 7.63
CA LEU A 193 6.52 8.69 8.66
C LEU A 193 7.07 7.26 8.71
N LYS A 194 8.35 7.11 9.07
CA LYS A 194 8.98 5.84 9.45
C LYS A 194 9.71 6.03 10.76
N PHE A 195 9.47 5.20 11.77
CA PHE A 195 10.11 5.41 13.08
C PHE A 195 11.52 4.80 13.14
N THR A 196 11.81 3.76 12.35
CA THR A 196 13.20 3.26 12.18
C THR A 196 14.15 4.34 11.67
N GLY A 197 13.64 5.27 10.85
CA GLY A 197 14.42 6.38 10.28
C GLY A 197 14.96 7.39 11.31
N MET A 198 14.58 7.28 12.59
CA MET A 198 15.19 8.01 13.70
C MET A 198 16.53 7.43 14.15
N GLY A 199 16.97 6.30 13.60
CA GLY A 199 18.29 5.71 13.85
C GLY A 199 18.28 4.39 14.61
N ASN A 200 19.48 3.92 14.96
CA ASN A 200 19.68 2.59 15.52
C ASN A 200 19.09 2.43 16.94
N ASP A 201 19.00 3.52 17.71
CA ASP A 201 18.31 3.52 19.01
C ASP A 201 16.79 3.39 18.87
N ALA A 202 16.19 4.00 17.84
CA ALA A 202 14.76 3.83 17.59
C ALA A 202 14.46 2.39 17.19
N LEU A 203 15.25 1.79 16.30
CA LEU A 203 15.15 0.35 16.00
C LEU A 203 15.18 -0.50 17.28
N ARG A 204 16.16 -0.27 18.15
CA ARG A 204 16.35 -0.98 19.41
C ARG A 204 15.10 -0.93 20.30
N LEU A 205 14.55 0.28 20.50
CA LEU A 205 13.35 0.52 21.31
C LEU A 205 12.09 -0.11 20.68
N LEU A 206 11.95 -0.04 19.35
CA LEU A 206 10.82 -0.64 18.64
C LEU A 206 10.85 -2.18 18.71
N GLN A 207 12.04 -2.79 18.61
CA GLN A 207 12.25 -4.24 18.81
C GLN A 207 11.93 -4.66 20.26
N SER A 208 12.36 -3.87 21.26
CA SER A 208 12.05 -4.12 22.68
C SER A 208 10.66 -3.60 23.10
N GLN A 209 9.81 -3.18 22.17
CA GLN A 209 8.46 -2.63 22.39
C GLN A 209 8.41 -1.54 23.47
N THR A 210 9.50 -0.79 23.59
CA THR A 210 9.73 0.26 24.57
C THR A 210 9.29 1.60 24.00
N MET A 211 8.78 2.49 24.86
CA MET A 211 8.36 3.84 24.45
C MET A 211 9.57 4.69 24.02
N PRO A 212 9.36 5.73 23.17
CA PRO A 212 10.46 6.57 22.68
C PRO A 212 11.15 7.34 23.80
N THR A 213 12.42 7.71 23.58
CA THR A 213 13.13 8.64 24.47
C THR A 213 12.47 10.02 24.47
N GLU A 214 12.74 10.84 25.49
CA GLU A 214 12.22 12.22 25.56
C GLU A 214 12.56 13.04 24.30
N THR A 215 13.75 12.87 23.71
CA THR A 215 14.12 13.55 22.46
C THR A 215 13.30 13.09 21.27
N MET A 216 13.06 11.77 21.14
CA MET A 216 12.22 11.21 20.08
C MET A 216 10.76 11.63 20.25
N ASP A 217 10.24 11.62 21.47
CA ASP A 217 8.88 12.04 21.80
C ASP A 217 8.64 13.51 21.45
N ASN A 218 9.52 14.41 21.94
CA ASN A 218 9.48 15.83 21.60
C ASN A 218 9.63 16.09 20.08
N SER A 219 10.37 15.25 19.36
CA SER A 219 10.51 15.37 17.90
C SER A 219 9.23 14.95 17.16
N ILE A 220 8.54 13.91 17.63
CA ILE A 220 7.27 13.47 17.03
C ILE A 220 6.14 14.45 17.36
N LEU A 221 6.07 14.95 18.60
CA LEU A 221 5.07 15.95 18.99
C LEU A 221 5.18 17.23 18.16
N LYS A 222 6.39 17.76 17.92
CA LYS A 222 6.62 18.91 17.01
C LYS A 222 6.10 18.65 15.58
N VAL A 223 6.24 17.43 15.08
CA VAL A 223 5.70 17.03 13.77
C VAL A 223 4.18 16.97 13.79
N CYS A 224 3.58 16.43 14.86
CA CYS A 224 2.14 16.39 15.08
C CYS A 224 1.54 17.81 15.10
N ASP A 225 2.13 18.73 15.87
CA ASP A 225 1.64 20.10 16.03
C ASP A 225 1.73 20.90 14.72
N LEU A 226 2.82 20.73 13.96
CA LEU A 226 2.96 21.34 12.64
C LEU A 226 1.94 20.77 11.63
N ALA A 227 1.66 19.47 11.71
CA ALA A 227 0.68 18.83 10.83
C ALA A 227 -0.76 19.30 11.14
N ILE A 228 -1.14 19.30 12.43
CA ILE A 228 -2.43 19.80 12.91
C ILE A 228 -2.63 21.27 12.50
N SER A 229 -1.67 22.15 12.79
CA SER A 229 -1.77 23.58 12.47
C SER A 229 -1.82 23.90 10.97
N ARG A 230 -1.27 23.02 10.11
CA ARG A 230 -1.37 23.12 8.65
C ARG A 230 -2.52 22.35 8.02
N GLY A 231 -3.34 21.65 8.81
CA GLY A 231 -4.39 20.75 8.30
C GLY A 231 -3.85 19.60 7.43
N VAL A 232 -2.60 19.19 7.66
CA VAL A 232 -1.93 18.06 7.01
C VAL A 232 -2.14 16.82 7.88
N ARG A 233 -2.35 15.66 7.25
CA ARG A 233 -2.51 14.38 7.95
C ARG A 233 -1.18 13.64 8.04
N LEU A 234 -0.98 12.87 9.10
CA LEU A 234 0.18 12.03 9.32
C LEU A 234 -0.22 10.56 9.19
N LEU A 235 0.64 9.75 8.60
CA LEU A 235 0.54 8.30 8.66
C LEU A 235 1.90 7.70 8.96
N VAL A 236 1.95 6.65 9.77
CA VAL A 236 3.17 5.87 9.98
C VAL A 236 3.12 4.67 9.03
N ASP A 237 4.13 4.53 8.18
CA ASP A 237 4.29 3.34 7.34
C ASP A 237 4.57 2.12 8.21
N ALA A 238 4.08 0.96 7.77
CA ALA A 238 4.41 -0.31 8.41
C ALA A 238 5.75 -0.82 7.89
N GLU A 239 6.48 -1.50 8.78
CA GLU A 239 7.84 -1.98 8.56
C GLU A 239 7.88 -3.51 8.83
N GLU A 240 9.05 -4.12 8.95
CA GLU A 240 9.18 -5.54 9.26
C GLU A 240 8.55 -5.92 10.62
N GLN A 241 7.99 -7.13 10.73
CA GLN A 241 7.27 -7.59 11.93
C GLN A 241 8.15 -7.66 13.20
N ALA A 242 9.48 -7.60 13.05
CA ALA A 242 10.43 -7.48 14.15
C ALA A 242 10.37 -6.12 14.89
N VAL A 243 9.90 -5.06 14.23
CA VAL A 243 9.71 -3.72 14.82
C VAL A 243 8.23 -3.30 14.89
N GLN A 244 7.39 -3.87 14.03
CA GLN A 244 5.98 -3.48 13.87
C GLN A 244 5.18 -3.41 15.20
N PRO A 245 5.32 -4.30 16.21
CA PRO A 245 4.62 -4.16 17.48
C PRO A 245 5.02 -2.92 18.30
N GLY A 246 6.30 -2.51 18.25
CA GLY A 246 6.75 -1.26 18.87
C GLY A 246 6.26 -0.04 18.11
N ILE A 247 6.28 -0.10 16.77
CA ILE A 247 5.71 0.93 15.89
C ILE A 247 4.21 1.12 16.19
N GLU A 248 3.47 0.02 16.39
CA GLU A 248 2.07 0.01 16.80
C GLU A 248 1.84 0.66 18.17
N ALA A 249 2.66 0.37 19.18
CA ALA A 249 2.57 1.01 20.49
C ALA A 249 2.79 2.54 20.40
N TRP A 250 3.77 2.98 19.61
CA TRP A 250 4.03 4.41 19.37
C TRP A 250 2.88 5.07 18.60
N ILE A 251 2.39 4.42 17.53
CA ILE A 251 1.20 4.84 16.76
C ILE A 251 0.01 5.10 17.70
N MET A 252 -0.28 4.22 18.65
CA MET A 252 -1.43 4.39 19.55
C MET A 252 -1.28 5.61 20.47
N LYS A 253 -0.07 5.90 20.98
CA LYS A 253 0.19 7.14 21.74
C LYS A 253 -0.10 8.40 20.91
N TYR A 254 0.43 8.47 19.69
CA TYR A 254 0.31 9.68 18.87
C TYR A 254 -1.04 9.82 18.16
N GLN A 255 -1.73 8.72 17.86
CA GLN A 255 -3.13 8.75 17.44
C GLN A 255 -4.03 9.35 18.51
N LYS A 256 -3.88 8.94 19.77
CA LYS A 256 -4.61 9.56 20.88
C LYS A 256 -4.31 11.06 20.96
N TYR A 257 -3.02 11.43 20.96
CA TYR A 257 -2.60 12.84 21.02
C TYR A 257 -3.21 13.71 19.92
N CYS A 258 -3.18 13.25 18.66
CA CYS A 258 -3.68 14.05 17.53
C CYS A 258 -5.22 13.97 17.40
N ASN A 259 -5.78 12.76 17.43
CA ASN A 259 -7.16 12.54 16.98
C ASN A 259 -8.18 12.88 18.08
N SER A 260 -7.78 12.96 19.36
CA SER A 260 -8.60 13.57 20.42
C SER A 260 -8.79 15.08 20.23
N GLN A 261 -7.91 15.76 19.46
CA GLN A 261 -8.07 17.18 19.13
C GLN A 261 -9.01 17.43 17.94
N THR A 262 -9.40 16.38 17.21
CA THR A 262 -10.24 16.47 16.01
C THR A 262 -11.38 15.44 15.99
N PRO A 263 -12.41 15.58 16.85
CA PRO A 263 -13.52 14.62 16.94
C PRO A 263 -14.16 14.32 15.56
N GLY A 264 -14.29 13.03 15.23
CA GLY A 264 -14.84 12.54 13.97
C GLY A 264 -13.86 12.51 12.79
N ARG A 265 -12.63 13.02 12.95
CA ARG A 265 -11.60 13.04 11.90
C ARG A 265 -10.25 12.58 12.45
N ALA A 266 -9.68 11.54 11.87
CA ALA A 266 -8.28 11.20 12.13
C ALA A 266 -7.34 12.22 11.46
N ILE A 267 -6.36 12.70 12.21
CA ILE A 267 -5.18 13.41 11.68
C ILE A 267 -4.01 12.46 11.56
N PHE A 268 -3.80 11.59 12.55
CA PHE A 268 -2.74 10.59 12.60
C PHE A 268 -3.30 9.19 12.32
N TYR A 269 -2.60 8.40 11.50
CA TYR A 269 -3.03 7.09 11.02
C TYR A 269 -1.93 6.02 11.23
N GLY A 270 -2.33 4.82 11.66
CA GLY A 270 -1.46 3.64 11.67
C GLY A 270 -1.62 2.78 10.41
N THR A 271 -0.51 2.24 9.88
CA THR A 271 -0.56 1.26 8.79
C THR A 271 -0.69 -0.18 9.33
N TYR A 272 -1.65 -0.93 8.79
CA TYR A 272 -1.95 -2.32 9.11
C TYR A 272 -1.72 -3.20 7.87
N GLN A 273 -1.04 -4.34 8.03
CA GLN A 273 -0.61 -5.18 6.92
C GLN A 273 -1.40 -6.51 6.88
N ALA A 274 -2.44 -6.59 6.06
CA ALA A 274 -3.38 -7.72 6.01
C ALA A 274 -2.74 -9.11 5.69
N TYR A 275 -1.50 -9.15 5.18
CA TYR A 275 -0.73 -10.38 4.98
C TYR A 275 -0.35 -11.11 6.27
N LEU A 276 -0.32 -10.40 7.40
CA LEU A 276 -0.07 -10.97 8.72
C LEU A 276 -1.34 -11.58 9.30
N ARG A 277 -1.21 -12.77 9.87
CA ARG A 277 -2.31 -13.50 10.52
C ARG A 277 -2.75 -12.85 11.84
N SER A 278 -1.92 -11.98 12.41
CA SER A 278 -2.20 -11.19 13.62
C SER A 278 -3.01 -9.92 13.36
N THR A 279 -2.95 -9.34 12.15
CA THR A 279 -3.51 -8.01 11.87
C THR A 279 -5.00 -7.84 12.20
N PRO A 280 -5.91 -8.81 11.95
CA PRO A 280 -7.30 -8.66 12.38
C PRO A 280 -7.44 -8.49 13.91
N ALA A 281 -6.69 -9.26 14.70
CA ALA A 281 -6.73 -9.19 16.17
C ALA A 281 -6.08 -7.89 16.70
N THR A 282 -4.96 -7.46 16.11
CA THR A 282 -4.34 -6.16 16.42
C THR A 282 -5.29 -5.00 16.15
N LEU A 283 -5.91 -4.98 14.96
CA LEU A 283 -6.83 -3.91 14.55
C LEU A 283 -8.08 -3.88 15.44
N ALA A 284 -8.67 -5.04 15.76
CA ALA A 284 -9.80 -5.13 16.69
C ALA A 284 -9.45 -4.58 18.09
N ARG A 285 -8.26 -4.89 18.62
CA ARG A 285 -7.77 -4.33 19.89
C ARG A 285 -7.55 -2.81 19.80
N HIS A 286 -7.00 -2.30 18.69
CA HIS A 286 -6.78 -0.86 18.51
C HIS A 286 -8.09 -0.06 18.35
N LEU A 287 -9.08 -0.64 17.69
CA LEU A 287 -10.44 -0.09 17.63
C LEU A 287 -11.01 0.05 19.05
N GLU A 288 -11.06 -1.01 19.85
CA GLU A 288 -11.61 -0.93 21.21
C GLU A 288 -10.77 -0.08 22.17
N THR A 289 -9.46 0.06 21.92
CA THR A 289 -8.64 1.06 22.61
C THR A 289 -9.12 2.48 22.28
N ALA A 290 -9.31 2.81 21.00
CA ALA A 290 -9.81 4.11 20.56
C ALA A 290 -11.25 4.39 21.02
N ARG A 291 -12.08 3.34 21.18
CA ARG A 291 -13.40 3.45 21.84
C ARG A 291 -13.26 3.87 23.30
N ALA A 292 -12.48 3.12 24.08
CA ALA A 292 -12.32 3.35 25.51
C ALA A 292 -11.66 4.71 25.83
N GLU A 293 -10.80 5.20 24.94
CA GLU A 293 -10.09 6.47 25.06
C GLU A 293 -10.75 7.65 24.30
N GLY A 294 -11.86 7.40 23.59
CA GLY A 294 -12.72 8.46 23.03
C GLY A 294 -12.16 9.22 21.83
N TYR A 295 -11.46 8.57 20.89
CA TYR A 295 -10.95 9.23 19.66
C TYR A 295 -11.22 8.44 18.38
N THR A 296 -11.12 9.13 17.23
CA THR A 296 -11.30 8.53 15.90
C THR A 296 -10.02 7.77 15.49
N LEU A 297 -10.12 6.46 15.24
CA LEU A 297 -8.96 5.66 14.80
C LEU A 297 -8.60 5.97 13.34
N GLY A 298 -7.34 6.25 13.05
CA GLY A 298 -6.82 6.39 11.69
C GLY A 298 -6.23 5.07 11.18
N VAL A 299 -6.89 4.43 10.21
CA VAL A 299 -6.46 3.14 9.66
C VAL A 299 -5.93 3.32 8.25
N LYS A 300 -4.72 2.85 7.96
CA LYS A 300 -4.24 2.63 6.58
C LYS A 300 -4.08 1.13 6.36
N LEU A 301 -4.93 0.53 5.54
CA LEU A 301 -4.84 -0.90 5.24
C LEU A 301 -4.02 -1.13 3.97
N VAL A 302 -2.94 -1.90 4.09
CA VAL A 302 -2.16 -2.46 2.97
C VAL A 302 -2.23 -3.99 3.01
N ARG A 303 -1.79 -4.67 1.95
CA ARG A 303 -1.49 -6.12 2.03
C ARG A 303 -0.23 -6.33 2.86
N GLY A 304 0.90 -5.79 2.40
CA GLY A 304 2.20 -5.84 3.06
C GLY A 304 3.31 -5.56 2.05
N ALA A 305 4.55 -5.38 2.50
CA ALA A 305 5.70 -5.13 1.63
C ALA A 305 6.90 -6.07 1.85
N TYR A 306 6.93 -6.82 2.96
CA TYR A 306 8.12 -7.56 3.42
C TYR A 306 7.96 -9.09 3.32
N MET A 307 7.02 -9.57 2.48
CA MET A 307 6.67 -11.00 2.29
C MET A 307 7.84 -11.99 2.08
N LYS A 308 8.98 -11.50 1.58
CA LYS A 308 10.20 -12.30 1.34
C LYS A 308 11.14 -12.39 2.54
N THR A 309 11.09 -11.44 3.46
CA THR A 309 11.94 -11.38 4.66
C THR A 309 11.21 -11.84 5.92
N GLU A 310 9.88 -11.80 5.93
CA GLU A 310 9.07 -12.26 7.07
C GLU A 310 9.18 -13.77 7.37
N PRO A 311 9.24 -14.17 8.66
CA PRO A 311 9.08 -15.56 9.07
C PRO A 311 7.75 -16.14 8.58
N ARG A 312 7.82 -17.14 7.69
CA ARG A 312 6.67 -17.66 6.91
C ARG A 312 5.42 -18.02 7.72
N HIS A 313 5.57 -18.40 9.00
CA HIS A 313 4.46 -18.81 9.87
C HIS A 313 3.57 -17.66 10.37
N LEU A 314 4.06 -16.41 10.31
CA LEU A 314 3.35 -15.20 10.74
C LEU A 314 2.35 -14.69 9.69
N ILE A 315 2.56 -15.07 8.43
CA ILE A 315 1.85 -14.57 7.25
C ILE A 315 1.01 -15.68 6.60
N TRP A 316 -0.01 -15.34 5.82
CA TRP A 316 -0.92 -16.33 5.21
C TRP A 316 -0.23 -17.28 4.23
N ALA A 317 -0.75 -18.50 4.10
CA ALA A 317 -0.15 -19.56 3.27
C ALA A 317 -0.32 -19.27 1.77
N GLU A 318 -1.46 -18.70 1.35
CA GLU A 318 -1.71 -18.32 -0.04
C GLU A 318 -2.03 -16.83 -0.21
N LYS A 319 -1.86 -16.32 -1.43
CA LYS A 319 -2.18 -14.92 -1.78
C LYS A 319 -3.66 -14.64 -1.59
N GLU A 320 -4.50 -15.61 -1.94
CA GLU A 320 -5.96 -15.53 -1.90
C GLU A 320 -6.50 -15.43 -0.47
N GLU A 321 -5.78 -15.97 0.53
CA GLU A 321 -6.07 -15.73 1.95
C GLU A 321 -5.73 -14.29 2.36
N THR A 322 -4.62 -13.74 1.86
CA THR A 322 -4.24 -12.34 2.09
C THR A 322 -5.24 -11.38 1.43
N ASP A 323 -5.72 -11.70 0.22
CA ASP A 323 -6.76 -10.95 -0.47
C ASP A 323 -8.10 -10.99 0.30
N LYS A 324 -8.48 -12.18 0.78
CA LYS A 324 -9.69 -12.36 1.61
C LYS A 324 -9.60 -11.59 2.94
N CYS A 325 -8.47 -11.68 3.64
CA CYS A 325 -8.20 -10.93 4.86
C CYS A 325 -8.30 -9.41 4.60
N TYR A 326 -7.68 -8.92 3.52
CA TYR A 326 -7.74 -7.51 3.13
C TYR A 326 -9.18 -7.06 2.83
N ASP A 327 -9.90 -7.78 1.97
CA ASP A 327 -11.24 -7.39 1.52
C ASP A 327 -12.27 -7.47 2.67
N GLU A 328 -12.24 -8.50 3.53
CA GLU A 328 -13.13 -8.61 4.70
C GLU A 328 -12.83 -7.54 5.77
N ILE A 329 -11.56 -7.14 5.97
CA ILE A 329 -11.26 -6.00 6.86
C ILE A 329 -11.81 -4.70 6.26
N VAL A 330 -11.70 -4.48 4.95
CA VAL A 330 -12.29 -3.29 4.29
C VAL A 330 -13.80 -3.26 4.47
N GLU A 331 -14.50 -4.38 4.26
CA GLU A 331 -15.94 -4.48 4.49
C GLU A 331 -16.33 -4.13 5.93
N ALA A 332 -15.63 -4.69 6.93
CA ALA A 332 -15.88 -4.44 8.34
C ALA A 332 -15.70 -2.95 8.71
N LEU A 333 -14.61 -2.32 8.23
CA LEU A 333 -14.32 -0.90 8.46
C LEU A 333 -15.35 0.03 7.78
N LEU A 334 -15.77 -0.29 6.55
CA LEU A 334 -16.73 0.51 5.79
C LEU A 334 -18.16 0.40 6.31
N THR A 335 -18.57 -0.77 6.80
CA THR A 335 -19.90 -1.01 7.42
C THR A 335 -19.94 -0.68 8.92
N ARG A 336 -18.78 -0.35 9.51
CA ARG A 336 -18.54 -0.26 10.96
C ARG A 336 -19.15 -1.43 11.75
N LYS A 337 -18.96 -2.67 11.28
CA LYS A 337 -19.44 -3.90 11.94
C LYS A 337 -18.34 -4.97 11.97
N TYR A 338 -18.26 -5.74 13.04
CA TYR A 338 -17.39 -6.94 13.09
C TYR A 338 -17.91 -8.05 12.17
N ASN A 339 -17.01 -8.87 11.61
CA ASN A 339 -17.31 -9.97 10.70
C ASN A 339 -16.44 -11.22 10.94
N SER A 340 -16.33 -12.12 9.96
CA SER A 340 -15.60 -13.39 10.06
C SER A 340 -14.08 -13.24 10.21
N MET A 341 -13.47 -12.19 9.66
CA MET A 341 -12.04 -11.89 9.83
C MET A 341 -11.79 -10.89 10.96
N LEU A 342 -12.43 -9.71 10.91
CA LEU A 342 -12.33 -8.72 11.97
C LEU A 342 -13.36 -9.04 13.05
N LYS A 343 -12.93 -9.76 14.10
CA LYS A 343 -13.78 -10.20 15.22
C LYS A 343 -13.69 -9.26 16.43
N ALA A 344 -14.77 -9.21 17.21
CA ALA A 344 -14.80 -8.55 18.51
C ALA A 344 -13.74 -9.15 19.47
N PRO A 345 -12.97 -8.33 20.23
CA PRO A 345 -11.99 -8.83 21.20
C PRO A 345 -12.56 -9.58 22.40
N SER A 346 -13.79 -9.24 22.85
CA SER A 346 -14.50 -9.92 23.93
C SER A 346 -15.98 -10.13 23.60
N GLN A 347 -16.73 -10.83 24.46
CA GLN A 347 -18.18 -10.99 24.32
C GLN A 347 -18.96 -9.71 24.67
N ASP A 348 -18.39 -8.86 25.53
CA ASP A 348 -18.99 -7.60 25.98
C ASP A 348 -18.70 -6.41 25.03
N THR A 349 -17.88 -6.64 24.00
CA THR A 349 -17.56 -5.65 22.97
C THR A 349 -18.83 -5.32 22.15
N PRO A 350 -19.18 -4.02 21.95
CA PRO A 350 -20.30 -3.63 21.09
C PRO A 350 -20.14 -4.13 19.65
N THR A 351 -21.25 -4.54 19.01
CA THR A 351 -21.25 -5.11 17.65
C THR A 351 -20.86 -4.12 16.55
N GLU A 352 -21.06 -2.83 16.78
CA GLU A 352 -20.66 -1.72 15.91
C GLU A 352 -19.22 -1.27 16.23
N LEU A 353 -18.37 -1.06 15.22
CA LEU A 353 -17.02 -0.51 15.38
C LEU A 353 -17.07 0.95 15.84
N PRO A 354 -16.06 1.46 16.59
CA PRO A 354 -16.01 2.86 16.98
C PRO A 354 -15.77 3.80 15.79
N PRO A 355 -15.82 5.14 15.98
CA PRO A 355 -15.48 6.10 14.93
C PRO A 355 -14.08 5.86 14.35
N LEU A 356 -13.98 5.75 13.03
CA LEU A 356 -12.73 5.49 12.32
C LEU A 356 -12.70 6.19 10.96
N ASN A 357 -11.52 6.46 10.43
CA ASN A 357 -11.31 6.84 9.03
C ASN A 357 -10.30 5.88 8.40
N VAL A 358 -10.47 5.56 7.10
CA VAL A 358 -9.72 4.49 6.45
C VAL A 358 -9.05 4.92 5.14
N ILE A 359 -7.76 4.63 5.00
CA ILE A 359 -7.01 4.66 3.74
C ILE A 359 -6.97 3.24 3.18
N ILE A 360 -7.66 3.01 2.07
CA ILE A 360 -7.70 1.75 1.32
C ILE A 360 -6.55 1.78 0.32
N ALA A 361 -5.37 1.31 0.75
CA ALA A 361 -4.12 1.41 -0.01
C ALA A 361 -3.85 0.12 -0.81
N THR A 362 -4.31 0.10 -2.07
CA THR A 362 -4.25 -1.07 -2.94
C THR A 362 -4.29 -0.70 -4.42
N HIS A 363 -3.55 -1.48 -5.23
CA HIS A 363 -3.61 -1.48 -6.69
C HIS A 363 -4.50 -2.59 -7.27
N SER A 364 -5.10 -3.45 -6.42
CA SER A 364 -6.04 -4.47 -6.90
C SER A 364 -7.33 -3.79 -7.36
N ARG A 365 -7.54 -3.75 -8.67
CA ARG A 365 -8.77 -3.24 -9.31
C ARG A 365 -10.03 -3.87 -8.72
N GLU A 366 -9.95 -5.13 -8.32
CA GLU A 366 -11.05 -5.88 -7.70
C GLU A 366 -11.33 -5.42 -6.27
N SER A 367 -10.32 -5.32 -5.40
CA SER A 367 -10.49 -4.78 -4.03
C SER A 367 -11.05 -3.35 -4.05
N VAL A 368 -10.55 -2.51 -4.96
CA VAL A 368 -11.05 -1.13 -5.13
C VAL A 368 -12.52 -1.14 -5.58
N ARG A 369 -12.88 -1.98 -6.55
CA ARG A 369 -14.27 -2.11 -7.02
C ARG A 369 -15.22 -2.59 -5.92
N LYS A 370 -14.84 -3.60 -5.12
CA LYS A 370 -15.63 -4.08 -3.98
C LYS A 370 -15.90 -2.96 -2.97
N ALA A 371 -14.84 -2.28 -2.54
CA ALA A 371 -14.91 -1.16 -1.59
C ALA A 371 -15.80 -0.01 -2.09
N HIS A 372 -15.67 0.35 -3.37
CA HIS A 372 -16.46 1.42 -3.97
C HIS A 372 -17.92 1.00 -4.19
N ALA A 373 -18.18 -0.23 -4.63
CA ALA A 373 -19.54 -0.75 -4.78
C ALA A 373 -20.30 -0.72 -3.44
N LEU A 374 -19.64 -1.15 -2.36
CA LEU A 374 -20.21 -1.08 -1.01
C LEU A 374 -20.53 0.36 -0.58
N ARG A 375 -19.70 1.35 -0.91
CA ARG A 375 -19.99 2.76 -0.61
C ARG A 375 -21.11 3.35 -1.49
N MET A 376 -21.25 2.91 -2.74
CA MET A 376 -22.41 3.24 -3.59
C MET A 376 -23.71 2.63 -3.04
N GLU A 377 -23.66 1.38 -2.59
CA GLU A 377 -24.78 0.65 -1.99
C GLU A 377 -25.28 1.33 -0.71
N GLN A 378 -24.35 1.70 0.18
CA GLN A 378 -24.64 2.53 1.37
C GLN A 378 -25.33 3.85 1.01
N ALA A 379 -24.74 4.64 0.10
CA ALA A 379 -25.32 5.92 -0.33
C ALA A 379 -26.71 5.75 -0.95
N THR A 380 -26.95 4.66 -1.69
CA THR A 380 -28.24 4.33 -2.31
C THR A 380 -29.31 3.98 -1.26
N ARG A 381 -28.90 3.45 -0.10
CA ARG A 381 -29.78 3.19 1.06
C ARG A 381 -29.94 4.39 2.01
N GLY A 382 -29.19 5.47 1.80
CA GLY A 382 -29.09 6.58 2.76
C GLY A 382 -28.30 6.22 4.03
N GLU A 383 -27.50 5.15 4.00
CA GLU A 383 -26.63 4.75 5.11
C GLU A 383 -25.35 5.59 5.08
N ASP A 384 -25.15 6.46 6.08
CA ASP A 384 -23.82 7.02 6.35
C ASP A 384 -23.30 6.65 7.73
N TYR A 385 -22.18 5.93 7.74
CA TYR A 385 -21.50 5.46 8.95
C TYR A 385 -20.46 6.45 9.49
N GLY A 386 -20.28 7.62 8.84
CA GLY A 386 -19.35 8.67 9.27
C GLY A 386 -17.87 8.38 8.99
N VAL A 387 -17.56 7.49 8.05
CA VAL A 387 -16.19 7.07 7.71
C VAL A 387 -15.65 7.91 6.54
N ASP A 388 -14.59 8.70 6.76
CA ASP A 388 -13.78 9.21 5.64
C ASP A 388 -12.99 8.04 5.02
N VAL A 389 -13.21 7.80 3.74
CA VAL A 389 -12.62 6.71 2.95
C VAL A 389 -11.71 7.32 1.90
N SER A 390 -10.41 7.10 2.00
CA SER A 390 -9.43 7.54 1.00
C SER A 390 -8.85 6.34 0.23
N TYR A 391 -8.94 6.35 -1.09
CA TYR A 391 -8.35 5.32 -1.96
C TYR A 391 -6.91 5.72 -2.30
N ALA A 392 -5.92 4.88 -2.03
CA ALA A 392 -4.51 5.20 -2.27
C ALA A 392 -3.82 4.19 -3.21
N GLN A 393 -3.11 4.71 -4.21
CA GLN A 393 -2.20 3.95 -5.07
C GLN A 393 -0.81 4.60 -5.07
N LEU A 394 0.25 3.80 -5.23
CA LEU A 394 1.58 4.34 -5.51
C LEU A 394 1.59 5.11 -6.84
N GLN A 395 2.42 6.15 -6.91
CA GLN A 395 2.71 6.91 -8.12
C GLN A 395 3.29 6.01 -9.22
N GLY A 396 2.85 6.19 -10.47
CA GLY A 396 3.38 5.45 -11.62
C GLY A 396 3.08 3.96 -11.67
N MET A 397 2.15 3.48 -10.82
CA MET A 397 1.71 2.08 -10.71
C MET A 397 0.18 1.98 -10.76
N ALA A 398 -0.32 1.11 -11.64
CA ALA A 398 -1.75 0.86 -11.87
C ALA A 398 -2.58 2.15 -12.01
N ASP A 399 -2.09 3.11 -12.79
CA ASP A 399 -2.72 4.43 -12.98
C ASP A 399 -4.13 4.30 -13.59
N GLU A 400 -4.41 3.22 -14.32
CA GLU A 400 -5.73 2.87 -14.82
C GLU A 400 -6.76 2.69 -13.70
N VAL A 401 -6.37 2.17 -12.53
CA VAL A 401 -7.27 1.99 -11.37
C VAL A 401 -7.59 3.33 -10.72
N SER A 402 -6.58 4.19 -10.54
CA SER A 402 -6.78 5.56 -10.05
C SER A 402 -7.63 6.39 -11.03
N CYS A 403 -7.41 6.23 -12.34
CA CYS A 403 -8.16 6.95 -13.36
C CYS A 403 -9.61 6.46 -13.53
N GLU A 404 -9.87 5.16 -13.32
CA GLU A 404 -11.23 4.59 -13.33
C GLU A 404 -12.06 5.11 -12.14
N LEU A 405 -11.49 5.12 -10.93
CA LEU A 405 -12.09 5.81 -9.78
C LEU A 405 -12.41 7.27 -10.12
N LEU A 406 -11.46 7.99 -10.72
CA LEU A 406 -11.57 9.41 -11.06
C LEU A 406 -12.45 9.73 -12.29
N GLN A 407 -13.06 8.74 -12.94
CA GLN A 407 -14.13 8.95 -13.92
C GLN A 407 -15.50 8.54 -13.38
N GLY A 408 -15.54 8.01 -12.14
CA GLY A 408 -16.59 7.09 -11.72
C GLY A 408 -16.44 5.76 -12.44
N PHE A 409 -16.77 4.65 -11.77
CA PHE A 409 -16.91 3.38 -12.49
C PHE A 409 -18.00 3.52 -13.55
N GLU A 410 -17.70 3.14 -14.80
CA GLU A 410 -18.60 3.17 -15.98
C GLU A 410 -19.80 2.20 -15.86
N SER A 411 -20.25 1.90 -14.65
CA SER A 411 -21.31 0.95 -14.31
C SER A 411 -22.04 1.32 -13.01
N ALA A 412 -21.93 2.57 -12.53
CA ALA A 412 -23.07 3.20 -11.88
C ALA A 412 -24.11 3.50 -12.99
N GLU A 413 -25.34 3.03 -12.81
CA GLU A 413 -26.27 2.76 -13.91
C GLU A 413 -26.92 4.02 -14.52
N ASN A 414 -27.93 3.84 -15.40
CA ASN A 414 -28.79 4.91 -15.91
C ASN A 414 -29.76 5.44 -14.82
N SER A 415 -29.24 5.76 -13.64
CA SER A 415 -29.98 6.10 -12.43
C SER A 415 -30.44 7.55 -12.43
N VAL A 416 -31.51 7.83 -13.20
CA VAL A 416 -32.22 9.11 -13.15
C VAL A 416 -32.72 9.36 -11.73
N GLY A 417 -32.24 10.43 -11.09
CA GLY A 417 -32.71 10.87 -9.78
C GLY A 417 -31.73 10.71 -8.61
N ALA A 418 -30.53 10.16 -8.82
CA ALA A 418 -29.49 10.19 -7.79
C ALA A 418 -29.04 11.63 -7.48
N THR A 419 -28.87 11.96 -6.20
CA THR A 419 -28.20 13.19 -5.76
C THR A 419 -26.72 13.18 -6.16
N PRO A 420 -26.04 14.34 -6.23
CA PRO A 420 -24.60 14.40 -6.46
C PRO A 420 -23.87 13.74 -5.29
N MET A 421 -23.49 12.47 -5.47
CA MET A 421 -22.65 11.74 -4.52
C MET A 421 -21.23 12.28 -4.58
N ASP A 422 -20.60 12.48 -3.41
CA ASP A 422 -19.22 12.99 -3.34
C ASP A 422 -18.26 12.09 -4.14
N ALA A 423 -17.44 12.74 -4.97
CA ALA A 423 -16.47 12.04 -5.81
C ALA A 423 -15.47 11.26 -4.93
N PRO A 424 -15.05 10.04 -5.33
CA PRO A 424 -14.19 9.21 -4.50
C PRO A 424 -12.86 9.92 -4.18
N ASN A 425 -12.51 9.94 -2.90
CA ASN A 425 -11.28 10.55 -2.38
C ASN A 425 -10.04 9.75 -2.83
N VAL A 426 -9.60 9.95 -4.09
CA VAL A 426 -8.41 9.28 -4.65
C VAL A 426 -7.13 10.06 -4.32
N PHE A 427 -6.12 9.36 -3.82
CA PHE A 427 -4.80 9.87 -3.50
C PHE A 427 -3.71 9.06 -4.22
N LYS A 428 -2.60 9.72 -4.58
CA LYS A 428 -1.36 9.05 -5.00
C LYS A 428 -0.30 9.15 -3.91
N LEU A 429 0.41 8.06 -3.65
CA LEU A 429 1.59 8.05 -2.78
C LEU A 429 2.84 8.33 -3.61
N LEU A 430 3.51 9.43 -3.31
CA LEU A 430 4.74 9.89 -3.96
C LEU A 430 5.87 9.94 -2.92
N THR A 431 7.10 9.68 -3.37
CA THR A 431 8.29 9.76 -2.51
C THR A 431 9.23 10.86 -3.00
N TRP A 432 9.77 11.69 -2.12
CA TRP A 432 10.64 12.82 -2.47
C TRP A 432 12.03 12.69 -1.84
N GLY A 433 13.02 13.40 -2.39
CA GLY A 433 14.43 13.33 -1.98
C GLY A 433 15.35 13.26 -3.18
N SER A 434 16.66 13.38 -2.97
CA SER A 434 17.65 13.30 -4.06
C SER A 434 17.60 11.95 -4.81
N VAL A 435 18.13 11.91 -6.04
CA VAL A 435 18.18 10.64 -6.81
C VAL A 435 18.84 9.51 -6.00
N GLN A 436 19.90 9.80 -5.23
CA GLN A 436 20.61 8.79 -4.42
C GLN A 436 19.79 8.29 -3.23
N GLU A 437 19.15 9.19 -2.46
CA GLU A 437 18.25 8.82 -1.36
C GLU A 437 17.09 7.95 -1.87
N CYS A 438 16.59 8.23 -3.07
CA CYS A 438 15.50 7.47 -3.69
C CYS A 438 15.88 6.09 -4.22
N MET A 439 17.17 5.73 -4.34
CA MET A 439 17.57 4.47 -5.00
C MET A 439 17.09 3.21 -4.26
N GLY A 440 17.10 3.19 -2.93
CA GLY A 440 16.59 2.06 -2.13
C GLY A 440 15.09 1.85 -2.31
N PHE A 441 14.31 2.94 -2.36
CA PHE A 441 12.88 2.91 -2.67
C PHE A 441 12.62 2.38 -4.08
N LEU A 442 13.35 2.88 -5.09
CA LEU A 442 13.24 2.46 -6.49
C LEU A 442 13.58 0.97 -6.68
N LEU A 443 14.60 0.46 -5.99
CA LEU A 443 14.95 -0.95 -5.97
C LEU A 443 13.79 -1.81 -5.45
N ARG A 444 13.17 -1.43 -4.31
CA ARG A 444 12.02 -2.17 -3.76
C ARG A 444 10.82 -2.17 -4.69
N ARG A 445 10.55 -1.08 -5.42
CA ARG A 445 9.47 -1.03 -6.44
C ARG A 445 9.74 -1.97 -7.62
N ALA A 446 10.99 -2.08 -8.07
CA ALA A 446 11.35 -3.05 -9.12
C ALA A 446 11.22 -4.51 -8.64
N VAL A 447 11.54 -4.80 -7.38
CA VAL A 447 11.33 -6.13 -6.77
C VAL A 447 9.83 -6.45 -6.63
N GLU A 448 8.99 -5.51 -6.19
CA GLU A 448 7.52 -5.68 -6.12
C GLU A 448 6.92 -6.00 -7.51
N ASN A 449 7.36 -5.29 -8.55
CA ASN A 449 6.93 -5.54 -9.93
C ASN A 449 7.25 -6.98 -10.42
N THR A 450 8.20 -7.67 -9.79
CA THR A 450 8.55 -9.08 -10.09
C THR A 450 7.50 -10.06 -9.58
N GLU A 451 6.86 -9.78 -8.44
CA GLU A 451 5.76 -10.59 -7.90
C GLU A 451 4.45 -10.28 -8.64
N ALA A 452 4.33 -9.04 -9.14
CA ALA A 452 3.13 -8.51 -9.77
C ALA A 452 3.10 -8.61 -11.30
N VAL A 453 3.97 -9.39 -11.95
CA VAL A 453 4.15 -9.42 -13.42
C VAL A 453 2.84 -9.53 -14.22
N GLY A 454 1.83 -10.25 -13.73
CA GLY A 454 0.49 -10.28 -14.32
C GLY A 454 -0.16 -8.89 -14.36
N ARG A 455 -0.36 -8.27 -13.19
CA ARG A 455 -0.84 -6.88 -13.04
C ARG A 455 -0.01 -5.90 -13.88
N THR A 456 1.31 -6.01 -13.83
CA THR A 456 2.24 -5.17 -14.60
C THR A 456 1.99 -5.26 -16.12
N LYS A 457 1.68 -6.46 -16.62
CA LYS A 457 1.32 -6.72 -18.02
C LYS A 457 -0.06 -6.16 -18.37
N ASP A 458 -1.04 -6.24 -17.47
CA ASP A 458 -2.36 -5.64 -17.69
C ASP A 458 -2.29 -4.11 -17.77
N SER A 459 -1.53 -3.46 -16.87
CA SER A 459 -1.23 -2.03 -16.97
C SER A 459 -0.48 -1.68 -18.26
N GLN A 460 0.45 -2.53 -18.71
CA GLN A 460 1.16 -2.34 -19.99
C GLN A 460 0.20 -2.38 -21.19
N ILE A 461 -0.74 -3.35 -21.20
CA ILE A 461 -1.76 -3.48 -22.24
C ILE A 461 -2.69 -2.25 -22.25
N ALA A 462 -3.10 -1.77 -21.07
CA ALA A 462 -3.93 -0.56 -20.94
C ALA A 462 -3.21 0.69 -21.50
N MET A 463 -1.94 0.90 -21.13
CA MET A 463 -1.12 2.02 -21.63
C MET A 463 -0.90 1.94 -23.15
N PHE A 464 -0.69 0.75 -23.69
CA PHE A 464 -0.55 0.54 -25.14
C PHE A 464 -1.87 0.78 -25.90
N ALA A 465 -3.00 0.35 -25.34
CA ALA A 465 -4.33 0.61 -25.90
C ALA A 465 -4.64 2.11 -25.95
N GLU A 466 -4.30 2.86 -24.88
CA GLU A 466 -4.44 4.32 -24.84
C GLU A 466 -3.53 5.03 -25.86
N LEU A 467 -2.27 4.59 -26.00
CA LEU A 467 -1.37 5.11 -27.04
C LEU A 467 -1.93 4.87 -28.45
N LYS A 468 -2.42 3.65 -28.72
CA LYS A 468 -3.06 3.30 -30.00
C LYS A 468 -4.31 4.15 -30.26
N ARG A 469 -5.12 4.45 -29.23
CA ARG A 469 -6.28 5.35 -29.31
C ARG A 469 -5.87 6.77 -29.69
N ARG A 470 -4.81 7.32 -29.08
CA ARG A 470 -4.29 8.66 -29.40
C ARG A 470 -3.83 8.74 -30.86
N CYS A 471 -3.00 7.81 -31.31
CA CYS A 471 -2.56 7.74 -32.71
C CYS A 471 -3.75 7.61 -33.68
N GLY A 472 -4.71 6.72 -33.38
CA GLY A 472 -5.90 6.52 -34.20
C GLY A 472 -6.78 7.76 -34.33
N ASN A 473 -6.84 8.62 -33.32
CA ASN A 473 -7.55 9.90 -33.39
C ASN A 473 -6.80 10.92 -34.27
N VAL A 474 -5.47 11.00 -34.20
CA VAL A 474 -4.68 11.89 -35.08
C VAL A 474 -4.88 11.53 -36.56
N PHE A 475 -4.80 10.24 -36.91
CA PHE A 475 -5.04 9.77 -38.30
C PHE A 475 -6.50 9.92 -38.77
N ARG A 476 -7.45 10.12 -37.85
CA ARG A 476 -8.87 10.41 -38.17
C ARG A 476 -9.18 11.90 -38.24
N SER A 477 -8.38 12.75 -37.59
CA SER A 477 -8.51 14.22 -37.64
C SER A 477 -7.69 14.86 -38.77
N SER A 478 -7.02 14.04 -39.59
CA SER A 478 -6.22 14.43 -40.76
C SER A 478 -6.84 13.88 -42.06
N LYS A 479 -8.16 13.70 -42.05
CA LYS A 479 -9.04 13.30 -43.15
C LYS A 479 -10.37 14.05 -43.02
#